data_AF-A0A3Q1F7M0-F1
#
_entry.id   AF-A0A3Q1F7M0-F1
#
_cell.length_a   1.000
_cell.length_b   1.000
_cell.length_c   1.000
_cell.angle_alpha   90.00
_cell.angle_beta   90.00
_cell.angle_gamma   90.00
#
_symmetry.space_group_name_H-M   'P 1'
#
loop_
_entity.id
_entity.type
_entity.pdbx_description
1 polymer ?
#
loop_
_entity_poly.entity_id
_entity_poly.type
_entity_poly.pdbx_seq_one_letter_code
_entity_poly.pdbx_strand_id
1 'polypeptide(L)'
;MNPLNTSGRLDQLPPDSSSSGCNDNLNSWEEAMNKMYTYFYLLLFIPGLLLNTTALWVLCRHISKRTKAVIFMINLALADLVHILSLPLRIYYYFTHSWPFGPYVCMFCFYLKYLNMYASIVFLVCISMQRCVFLLDPFAARRWRRRYDLLISLVVWVVVGLACSPFILMRSGSNSSSLNSASNIKPTCFKDLPTRHVSLPQAISIIAFAQLFGFLIPLACILYINSTCQSNKYHVKQTNSEKRRALRMVLSCCSLFLLCFAPYHLNFLLYMMVQQDIVSHCATRVAVQQFHPVSLCLASMSCCLNPLLYYFLTAEFRMHLSRRTSSFSSSSLPHRLMSMESSCSDRE
;
A
#
# COMPACT_ATOMS: atom_id res chain seq x y z
N MET A 1 24.95 -44.70 64.79
CA MET A 1 25.31 -43.45 65.50
C MET A 1 25.99 -42.54 64.51
N ASN A 2 25.32 -41.42 64.18
CA ASN A 2 25.80 -40.38 63.25
C ASN A 2 27.01 -39.62 63.81
N PRO A 3 27.73 -38.91 62.92
CA PRO A 3 27.84 -37.47 63.15
C PRO A 3 27.51 -36.62 61.91
N LEU A 4 26.66 -35.62 62.17
CA LEU A 4 26.77 -34.20 61.78
C LEU A 4 26.88 -33.80 60.30
N ASN A 5 25.72 -33.65 59.69
CA ASN A 5 25.12 -32.39 59.18
C ASN A 5 26.06 -31.15 59.04
N THR A 6 26.33 -30.75 57.79
CA THR A 6 26.54 -29.35 57.41
C THR A 6 25.72 -29.02 56.16
N SER A 7 24.87 -28.02 56.34
CA SER A 7 23.87 -27.51 55.42
C SER A 7 24.51 -26.86 54.18
N GLY A 8 24.17 -27.35 53.00
CA GLY A 8 24.49 -26.74 51.70
C GLY A 8 23.27 -26.81 50.80
N ARG A 9 22.34 -25.89 50.99
CA ARG A 9 21.11 -25.74 50.22
C ARG A 9 21.40 -24.89 48.97
N LEU A 10 21.74 -25.55 47.87
CA LEU A 10 21.52 -25.01 46.52
C LEU A 10 20.67 -26.01 45.74
N ASP A 11 19.87 -25.45 44.85
CA ASP A 11 19.07 -26.14 43.83
C ASP A 11 17.69 -26.65 44.27
N GLN A 12 16.71 -25.76 44.09
CA GLN A 12 15.57 -26.01 43.18
C GLN A 12 14.78 -24.70 43.05
N LEU A 13 15.18 -23.87 42.08
CA LEU A 13 14.27 -22.89 41.49
C LEU A 13 13.23 -23.70 40.67
N PRO A 14 11.92 -23.41 40.79
CA PRO A 14 10.90 -24.12 40.04
C PRO A 14 11.10 -23.90 38.53
N PRO A 15 10.74 -24.87 37.68
CA PRO A 15 10.84 -24.69 36.24
C PRO A 15 9.94 -23.52 35.84
N ASP A 16 10.52 -22.54 35.16
CA ASP A 16 9.81 -21.40 34.60
C ASP A 16 8.62 -21.90 33.76
N SER A 17 7.42 -21.59 34.25
CA SER A 17 6.13 -21.79 33.60
C SER A 17 5.90 -20.84 32.41
N SER A 18 6.97 -20.40 31.74
CA SER A 18 6.92 -19.38 30.68
C SER A 18 6.86 -19.95 29.26
N SER A 19 6.99 -21.28 29.09
CA SER A 19 6.98 -21.92 27.76
C SER A 19 5.60 -22.35 27.28
N SER A 20 4.58 -22.39 28.15
CA SER A 20 3.25 -22.87 27.80
C SER A 20 2.33 -21.81 27.16
N GLY A 21 2.62 -20.51 27.28
CA GLY A 21 1.67 -19.45 26.89
C GLY A 21 1.87 -18.80 25.51
N CYS A 22 2.90 -19.18 24.74
CA CYS A 22 3.23 -18.44 23.50
C CYS A 22 2.49 -18.93 22.25
N ASN A 23 1.83 -20.11 22.33
CA ASN A 23 1.15 -20.76 21.20
C ASN A 23 -0.35 -21.00 21.44
N ASP A 24 -0.91 -20.52 22.54
CA ASP A 24 -2.32 -20.71 22.85
C ASP A 24 -3.18 -19.89 21.86
N ASN A 25 -3.74 -20.59 20.87
CA ASN A 25 -4.65 -20.11 19.83
C ASN A 25 -4.07 -19.64 18.48
N LEU A 26 -2.88 -20.11 18.05
CA LEU A 26 -2.37 -19.79 16.70
C LEU A 26 -3.37 -20.08 15.56
N ASN A 27 -4.08 -21.20 15.65
CA ASN A 27 -5.05 -21.63 14.63
C ASN A 27 -6.26 -20.68 14.51
N SER A 28 -6.77 -20.13 15.62
CA SER A 28 -7.91 -19.20 15.57
C SER A 28 -7.50 -17.85 14.96
N TRP A 29 -6.27 -17.41 15.24
CA TRP A 29 -5.70 -16.21 14.64
C TRP A 29 -5.48 -16.35 13.14
N GLU A 30 -5.03 -17.52 12.67
CA GLU A 30 -4.85 -17.79 11.25
C GLU A 30 -6.16 -17.76 10.47
N GLU A 31 -7.23 -18.29 11.05
CA GLU A 31 -8.57 -18.25 10.46
C GLU A 31 -9.13 -16.82 10.44
N ALA A 32 -8.99 -16.08 11.54
CA ALA A 32 -9.37 -14.67 11.62
C ALA A 32 -8.62 -13.81 10.59
N MET A 33 -7.32 -14.06 10.40
CA MET A 33 -6.50 -13.38 9.40
C MET A 33 -6.98 -13.67 7.97
N ASN A 34 -7.30 -14.92 7.65
CA ASN A 34 -7.82 -15.30 6.32
C ASN A 34 -9.15 -14.59 6.03
N LYS A 35 -10.06 -14.55 7.01
CA LYS A 35 -11.33 -13.81 6.91
C LYS A 35 -11.07 -12.32 6.69
N MET A 36 -10.19 -11.72 7.50
CA MET A 36 -9.80 -10.32 7.36
C MET A 36 -9.28 -10.01 5.94
N TYR A 37 -8.33 -10.79 5.42
CA TYR A 37 -7.82 -10.58 4.06
C TYR A 37 -8.91 -10.69 2.99
N THR A 38 -9.79 -11.69 3.11
CA THR A 38 -10.88 -11.92 2.16
C THR A 38 -11.80 -10.70 2.09
N TYR A 39 -12.36 -10.27 3.22
CA TYR A 39 -13.30 -9.14 3.26
C TYR A 39 -12.62 -7.81 2.93
N PHE A 40 -11.40 -7.60 3.41
CA PHE A 40 -10.67 -6.37 3.14
C PHE A 40 -10.31 -6.22 1.66
N TYR A 41 -9.83 -7.29 1.01
CA TYR A 41 -9.54 -7.24 -0.42
C TYR A 41 -10.80 -7.16 -1.29
N LEU A 42 -11.92 -7.77 -0.87
CA LEU A 42 -13.23 -7.53 -1.51
C LEU A 42 -13.64 -6.06 -1.44
N LEU A 43 -13.48 -5.45 -0.25
CA LEU A 43 -13.78 -4.03 -0.03
C LEU A 43 -12.89 -3.11 -0.88
N LEU A 44 -11.61 -3.47 -1.11
CA LEU A 44 -10.71 -2.69 -1.95
C LEU A 44 -10.95 -2.88 -3.44
N PHE A 45 -11.34 -4.09 -3.88
CA PHE A 45 -11.38 -4.45 -5.29
C PHE A 45 -12.32 -3.56 -6.10
N ILE A 46 -13.58 -3.44 -5.67
CA ILE A 46 -14.61 -2.69 -6.39
C ILE A 46 -14.28 -1.18 -6.46
N PRO A 47 -14.11 -0.45 -5.33
CA PRO A 47 -13.81 0.98 -5.38
C PRO A 47 -12.45 1.25 -6.03
N GLY A 48 -11.44 0.42 -5.75
CA GLY A 48 -10.12 0.55 -6.36
C GLY A 48 -10.20 0.48 -7.89
N LEU A 49 -10.89 -0.53 -8.43
CA LEU A 49 -11.04 -0.71 -9.87
C LEU A 49 -11.80 0.46 -10.50
N LEU A 50 -12.93 0.85 -9.91
CA LEU A 50 -13.75 1.95 -10.43
C LEU A 50 -13.01 3.29 -10.39
N LEU A 51 -12.39 3.64 -9.26
CA LEU A 51 -11.71 4.92 -9.08
C LEU A 51 -10.47 5.02 -9.97
N ASN A 52 -9.62 4.00 -10.03
CA ASN A 52 -8.39 4.07 -10.83
C ASN A 52 -8.65 3.95 -12.33
N THR A 53 -9.64 3.15 -12.77
CA THR A 53 -10.02 3.11 -14.19
C THR A 53 -10.56 4.46 -14.65
N THR A 54 -11.41 5.08 -13.81
CA THR A 54 -11.97 6.41 -14.09
C THR A 54 -10.87 7.47 -14.09
N ALA A 55 -9.96 7.43 -13.12
CA ALA A 55 -8.82 8.33 -13.05
C ALA A 55 -7.94 8.20 -14.29
N LEU A 56 -7.56 6.98 -14.68
CA LEU A 56 -6.74 6.73 -15.85
C LEU A 56 -7.43 7.25 -17.12
N TRP A 57 -8.74 7.00 -17.29
CA TRP A 57 -9.51 7.51 -18.42
C TRP A 57 -9.50 9.05 -18.46
N VAL A 58 -9.84 9.72 -17.35
CA VAL A 58 -9.85 11.19 -17.25
C VAL A 58 -8.46 11.76 -17.53
N LEU A 59 -7.42 11.23 -16.86
CA LEU A 59 -6.05 11.70 -16.98
C LEU A 59 -5.52 11.57 -18.40
N CYS A 60 -5.76 10.44 -19.07
CA CYS A 60 -5.31 10.20 -20.44
C CYS A 60 -6.07 11.06 -21.46
N ARG A 61 -7.40 11.17 -21.35
CA ARG A 61 -8.25 11.83 -22.36
C ARG A 61 -8.32 13.34 -22.20
N HIS A 62 -8.46 13.84 -20.98
CA HIS A 62 -8.74 15.26 -20.72
C HIS A 62 -7.49 16.04 -20.29
N ILE A 63 -6.54 15.41 -19.60
CA ILE A 63 -5.55 16.15 -18.80
C ILE A 63 -4.12 15.95 -19.28
N SER A 64 -3.82 14.84 -19.97
CA SER A 64 -2.48 14.48 -20.49
C SER A 64 -1.87 15.55 -21.40
N LYS A 65 -2.70 16.39 -22.03
CA LYS A 65 -2.25 17.50 -22.87
C LYS A 65 -2.05 18.82 -22.11
N ARG A 66 -2.54 18.94 -20.88
CA ARG A 66 -2.65 20.23 -20.16
C ARG A 66 -1.74 20.38 -18.95
N THR A 67 -1.35 19.30 -18.26
CA THR A 67 -0.52 19.43 -17.05
C THR A 67 0.64 18.43 -17.00
N LYS A 68 1.79 18.88 -16.49
CA LYS A 68 3.05 18.11 -16.50
C LYS A 68 3.06 16.96 -15.48
N ALA A 69 2.38 17.11 -14.34
CA ALA A 69 2.30 16.04 -13.32
C ALA A 69 1.40 14.84 -13.68
N VAL A 70 0.71 14.89 -14.82
CA VAL A 70 -0.21 13.80 -15.23
C VAL A 70 0.50 12.49 -15.46
N ILE A 71 1.76 12.51 -15.89
CA ILE A 71 2.50 11.28 -16.15
C ILE A 71 2.71 10.48 -14.87
N PHE A 72 3.16 11.10 -13.78
CA PHE A 72 3.32 10.39 -12.50
C PHE A 72 1.97 9.87 -11.97
N MET A 73 0.89 10.64 -12.12
CA MET A 73 -0.45 10.19 -11.74
C MET A 73 -0.94 9.00 -12.59
N ILE A 74 -0.69 9.00 -13.89
CA ILE A 74 -1.02 7.88 -14.77
C ILE A 74 -0.26 6.63 -14.34
N ASN A 75 1.04 6.74 -14.07
CA ASN A 75 1.84 5.60 -13.63
C ASN A 75 1.40 5.08 -12.26
N LEU A 76 1.00 5.97 -11.35
CA LEU A 76 0.41 5.59 -10.06
C LEU A 76 -0.90 4.81 -10.25
N ALA A 77 -1.82 5.33 -11.07
CA ALA A 77 -3.07 4.65 -11.40
C ALA A 77 -2.84 3.30 -12.09
N LEU A 78 -1.84 3.19 -12.96
CA LEU A 78 -1.46 1.92 -13.60
C LEU A 78 -0.93 0.91 -12.57
N ALA A 79 -0.03 1.34 -11.68
CA ALA A 79 0.49 0.49 -10.62
C ALA A 79 -0.62 -0.01 -9.69
N ASP A 80 -1.59 0.85 -9.36
CA ASP A 80 -2.77 0.49 -8.56
C ASP A 80 -3.67 -0.51 -9.29
N LEU A 81 -3.99 -0.28 -10.57
CA LEU A 81 -4.82 -1.19 -11.36
C LEU A 81 -4.20 -2.58 -11.47
N VAL A 82 -2.90 -2.68 -11.76
CA VAL A 82 -2.22 -3.98 -11.87
C VAL A 82 -2.28 -4.73 -10.54
N HIS A 83 -2.12 -4.05 -9.39
CA HIS A 83 -2.29 -4.70 -8.09
C HIS A 83 -3.74 -5.11 -7.83
N ILE A 84 -4.71 -4.23 -8.09
CA ILE A 84 -6.14 -4.49 -7.90
C ILE A 84 -6.59 -5.71 -8.72
N LEU A 85 -6.13 -5.83 -9.97
CA LEU A 85 -6.43 -6.97 -10.84
C LEU A 85 -5.86 -8.30 -10.32
N SER A 86 -4.86 -8.27 -9.44
CA SER A 86 -4.34 -9.47 -8.76
C SER A 86 -5.14 -9.86 -7.50
N LEU A 87 -5.98 -8.96 -6.97
CA LEU A 87 -6.74 -9.22 -5.73
C LEU A 87 -7.74 -10.37 -5.85
N PRO A 88 -8.47 -10.59 -6.96
CA PRO A 88 -9.39 -11.73 -7.08
C PRO A 88 -8.73 -13.08 -6.83
N LEU A 89 -7.50 -13.27 -7.30
CA LEU A 89 -6.73 -14.50 -7.07
C LEU A 89 -6.37 -14.66 -5.59
N ARG A 90 -6.01 -13.57 -4.91
CA ARG A 90 -5.75 -13.56 -3.46
C ARG A 90 -7.03 -13.84 -2.67
N ILE A 91 -8.14 -13.24 -3.04
CA ILE A 91 -9.45 -13.46 -2.41
C ILE A 91 -9.83 -14.94 -2.53
N TYR A 92 -9.69 -15.52 -3.72
CA TYR A 92 -9.91 -16.96 -3.92
C TYR A 92 -9.04 -17.81 -2.99
N TYR A 93 -7.76 -17.47 -2.85
CA TYR A 93 -6.85 -18.17 -1.95
C TYR A 93 -7.30 -18.12 -0.49
N TYR A 94 -7.56 -16.92 0.03
CA TYR A 94 -7.92 -16.74 1.44
C TYR A 94 -9.30 -17.30 1.78
N PHE A 95 -10.19 -17.40 0.78
CA PHE A 95 -11.52 -18.00 0.93
C PHE A 95 -11.51 -19.54 0.84
N THR A 96 -10.78 -20.11 -0.13
CA THR A 96 -10.81 -21.57 -0.39
C THR A 96 -9.68 -22.35 0.28
N HIS A 97 -8.68 -21.66 0.80
CA HIS A 97 -7.43 -22.22 1.32
C HIS A 97 -6.70 -23.10 0.29
N SER A 98 -6.85 -22.78 -1.00
CA SER A 98 -6.25 -23.54 -2.11
C SER A 98 -5.76 -22.62 -3.22
N TRP A 99 -4.63 -22.97 -3.84
CA TRP A 99 -4.01 -22.24 -4.94
C TRP A 99 -3.83 -23.11 -6.20
N PRO A 100 -4.84 -23.20 -7.08
CA PRO A 100 -4.78 -24.03 -8.28
C PRO A 100 -4.01 -23.39 -9.45
N PHE A 101 -3.63 -22.10 -9.36
CA PHE A 101 -3.10 -21.31 -10.49
C PHE A 101 -1.59 -21.51 -10.76
N GLY A 102 -0.95 -22.42 -10.03
CA GLY A 102 0.48 -22.74 -10.18
C GLY A 102 1.45 -21.74 -9.53
N PRO A 103 2.72 -22.13 -9.36
CA PRO A 103 3.70 -21.38 -8.57
C PRO A 103 4.09 -20.03 -9.20
N TYR A 104 4.14 -19.94 -10.53
CA TYR A 104 4.50 -18.70 -11.23
C TYR A 104 3.48 -17.58 -10.98
N VAL A 105 2.18 -17.89 -11.05
CA VAL A 105 1.13 -16.91 -10.79
C VAL A 105 1.13 -16.49 -9.30
N CYS A 106 1.43 -17.41 -8.39
CA CYS A 106 1.58 -17.11 -6.96
C CYS A 106 2.70 -16.07 -6.73
N MET A 107 3.89 -16.34 -7.29
CA MET A 107 5.05 -15.46 -7.20
C MET A 107 4.81 -14.12 -7.88
N PHE A 108 4.16 -14.11 -9.04
CA PHE A 108 3.79 -12.88 -9.73
C PHE A 108 2.82 -12.03 -8.91
N CYS A 109 1.77 -12.63 -8.34
CA CYS A 109 0.84 -11.93 -7.45
C CYS A 109 1.54 -11.39 -6.21
N PHE A 110 2.50 -12.13 -5.65
CA PHE A 110 3.33 -11.67 -4.53
C PHE A 110 4.17 -10.45 -4.93
N TYR A 111 4.88 -10.54 -6.05
CA TYR A 111 5.68 -9.46 -6.63
C TYR A 111 4.87 -8.19 -6.88
N LEU A 112 3.69 -8.30 -7.48
CA LEU A 112 2.83 -7.15 -7.81
C LEU A 112 2.47 -6.31 -6.57
N LYS A 113 2.33 -6.93 -5.40
CA LYS A 113 2.05 -6.21 -4.15
C LYS A 113 3.22 -5.31 -3.74
N TYR A 114 4.44 -5.82 -3.81
CA TYR A 114 5.63 -5.03 -3.48
C TYR A 114 5.93 -3.99 -4.56
N LEU A 115 5.81 -4.38 -5.83
CA LEU A 115 5.95 -3.45 -6.96
C LEU A 115 4.99 -2.27 -6.82
N ASN A 116 3.71 -2.51 -6.52
CA ASN A 116 2.74 -1.44 -6.29
C ASN A 116 3.12 -0.55 -5.10
N MET A 117 3.49 -1.14 -3.96
CA MET A 117 3.85 -0.39 -2.76
C MET A 117 5.04 0.55 -3.02
N TYR A 118 6.15 0.03 -3.54
CA TYR A 118 7.36 0.82 -3.78
C TYR A 118 7.19 1.80 -4.95
N ALA A 119 6.51 1.41 -6.03
CA ALA A 119 6.20 2.34 -7.11
C ALA A 119 5.33 3.50 -6.60
N SER A 120 4.32 3.20 -5.76
CA SER A 120 3.46 4.22 -5.15
C SER A 120 4.26 5.19 -4.29
N ILE A 121 5.12 4.70 -3.41
CA ILE A 121 5.99 5.52 -2.57
C ILE A 121 6.82 6.48 -3.43
N VAL A 122 7.52 5.97 -4.45
CA VAL A 122 8.38 6.79 -5.30
C VAL A 122 7.56 7.80 -6.11
N PHE A 123 6.41 7.41 -6.67
CA PHE A 123 5.54 8.34 -7.39
C PHE A 123 4.95 9.42 -6.48
N LEU A 124 4.60 9.12 -5.22
CA LEU A 124 4.18 10.14 -4.25
C LEU A 124 5.27 11.17 -3.99
N VAL A 125 6.54 10.74 -3.87
CA VAL A 125 7.70 11.64 -3.73
C VAL A 125 7.86 12.49 -4.99
N CYS A 126 7.86 11.90 -6.19
CA CYS A 126 7.97 12.62 -7.45
C CYS A 126 6.85 13.66 -7.61
N ILE A 127 5.62 13.27 -7.29
CA ILE A 127 4.44 14.13 -7.33
C ILE A 127 4.58 15.31 -6.35
N SER A 128 5.00 15.04 -5.12
CA SER A 128 5.21 16.07 -4.09
C SER A 128 6.33 17.04 -4.49
N MET A 129 7.46 16.50 -4.95
CA MET A 129 8.63 17.28 -5.38
C MET A 129 8.26 18.18 -6.55
N GLN A 130 7.62 17.64 -7.60
CA GLN A 130 7.24 18.41 -8.78
C GLN A 130 6.28 19.55 -8.41
N ARG A 131 5.30 19.30 -7.53
CA ARG A 131 4.38 20.34 -7.07
C ARG A 131 5.09 21.43 -6.29
N CYS A 132 6.07 21.06 -5.47
CA CYS A 132 6.82 22.03 -4.71
C CYS A 132 7.74 22.88 -5.58
N VAL A 133 8.49 22.26 -6.49
CA VAL A 133 9.36 22.96 -7.44
C VAL A 133 8.55 23.95 -8.27
N PHE A 134 7.36 23.56 -8.76
CA PHE A 134 6.52 24.46 -9.55
C PHE A 134 5.88 25.58 -8.74
N LEU A 135 5.75 25.42 -7.42
CA LEU A 135 5.28 26.45 -6.49
C LEU A 135 6.39 27.45 -6.15
N LEU A 136 7.62 26.97 -5.96
CA LEU A 136 8.77 27.77 -5.55
C LEU A 136 9.44 28.49 -6.73
N ASP A 137 9.54 27.83 -7.88
CA ASP A 137 10.16 28.36 -9.10
C ASP A 137 9.28 28.13 -10.35
N PRO A 138 8.45 29.13 -10.71
CA PRO A 138 7.65 29.09 -11.93
C PRO A 138 8.49 29.06 -13.23
N PHE A 139 9.73 29.52 -13.22
CA PHE A 139 10.62 29.46 -14.39
C PHE A 139 11.15 28.03 -14.60
N ALA A 140 11.53 27.32 -13.53
CA ALA A 140 11.77 25.88 -13.60
C ALA A 140 10.53 25.14 -14.09
N ALA A 141 9.34 25.51 -13.60
CA ALA A 141 8.09 24.94 -14.09
C ALA A 141 7.92 25.14 -15.60
N ARG A 142 8.25 26.32 -16.14
CA ARG A 142 8.19 26.59 -17.59
C ARG A 142 9.20 25.76 -18.38
N ARG A 143 10.44 25.65 -17.90
CA ARG A 143 11.52 24.87 -18.54
C ARG A 143 11.30 23.36 -18.49
N TRP A 144 10.55 22.85 -17.50
CA TRP A 144 10.28 21.43 -17.33
C TRP A 144 9.61 20.83 -18.57
N ARG A 145 10.22 19.82 -19.18
CA ARG A 145 9.68 19.14 -20.38
C ARG A 145 9.07 17.80 -20.01
N ARG A 146 8.00 17.43 -20.72
CA ARG A 146 7.30 16.14 -20.61
C ARG A 146 8.23 14.92 -20.66
N ARG A 147 9.33 15.01 -21.43
CA ARG A 147 10.34 13.95 -21.54
C ARG A 147 11.00 13.58 -20.20
N TYR A 148 11.12 14.55 -19.28
CA TYR A 148 11.71 14.28 -17.97
C TYR A 148 10.78 13.42 -17.12
N ASP A 149 9.47 13.70 -17.13
CA ASP A 149 8.50 12.89 -16.41
C ASP A 149 8.47 11.45 -16.97
N LEU A 150 8.54 11.29 -18.30
CA LEU A 150 8.61 9.97 -18.94
C LEU A 150 9.89 9.21 -18.56
N LEU A 151 11.04 9.89 -18.62
CA LEU A 151 12.33 9.29 -18.26
C LEU A 151 12.37 8.89 -16.78
N ILE A 152 11.91 9.77 -15.88
CA ILE A 152 11.82 9.48 -14.45
C ILE A 152 10.89 8.28 -14.24
N SER A 153 9.70 8.26 -14.84
CA SER A 153 8.79 7.11 -14.73
C SER A 153 9.40 5.81 -15.25
N LEU A 154 10.12 5.84 -16.38
CA LEU A 154 10.83 4.67 -16.89
C LEU A 154 11.89 4.17 -15.91
N VAL A 155 12.72 5.08 -15.39
CA VAL A 155 13.73 4.75 -14.38
C VAL A 155 13.08 4.16 -13.13
N VAL A 156 11.96 4.73 -12.66
CA VAL A 156 11.22 4.20 -11.51
C VAL A 156 10.76 2.77 -11.76
N TRP A 157 10.16 2.48 -12.92
CA TRP A 157 9.72 1.12 -13.23
C TRP A 157 10.87 0.11 -13.29
N VAL A 158 11.99 0.48 -13.91
CA VAL A 158 13.17 -0.40 -13.98
C VAL A 158 13.78 -0.61 -12.60
N VAL A 159 14.06 0.48 -11.88
CA VAL A 159 14.72 0.41 -10.56
C VAL A 159 13.84 -0.32 -9.54
N VAL A 160 12.57 0.06 -9.42
CA VAL A 160 11.65 -0.61 -8.48
C VAL A 160 11.39 -2.05 -8.91
N GLY A 161 11.19 -2.31 -10.20
CA GLY A 161 10.96 -3.66 -10.70
C GLY A 161 12.13 -4.61 -10.39
N LEU A 162 13.37 -4.16 -10.66
CA LEU A 162 14.57 -4.90 -10.33
C LEU A 162 14.75 -5.06 -8.82
N ALA A 163 14.55 -3.99 -8.05
CA ALA A 163 14.70 -3.99 -6.59
C ALA A 163 13.65 -4.86 -5.87
N CYS A 164 12.47 -5.06 -6.46
CA CYS A 164 11.44 -5.95 -5.91
C CYS A 164 11.68 -7.43 -6.25
N SER A 165 12.50 -7.74 -7.27
CA SER A 165 12.76 -9.13 -7.68
C SER A 165 13.35 -10.04 -6.60
N PRO A 166 14.25 -9.58 -5.69
CA PRO A 166 14.80 -10.44 -4.65
C PRO A 166 13.75 -10.90 -3.62
N PHE A 167 12.67 -10.14 -3.40
CA PHE A 167 11.59 -10.55 -2.51
C PHE A 167 10.88 -11.81 -3.01
N ILE A 168 10.88 -12.04 -4.32
CA ILE A 168 10.38 -13.29 -4.92
C ILE A 168 11.33 -14.45 -4.55
N LEU A 169 12.64 -14.22 -4.65
CA LEU A 169 13.67 -15.23 -4.38
C LEU A 169 13.74 -15.63 -2.90
N MET A 170 13.26 -14.77 -1.99
CA MET A 170 13.13 -15.09 -0.56
C MET A 170 12.07 -16.15 -0.26
N ARG A 171 11.11 -16.38 -1.16
CA ARG A 171 10.12 -17.44 -1.01
C ARG A 171 10.60 -18.67 -1.78
N SER A 172 10.67 -19.81 -1.11
CA SER A 172 10.87 -21.07 -1.84
C SER A 172 9.61 -21.30 -2.67
N GLY A 173 9.77 -21.37 -4.00
CA GLY A 173 8.75 -21.98 -4.84
C GLY A 173 8.42 -23.34 -4.25
N SER A 174 7.14 -23.61 -4.09
CA SER A 174 6.70 -24.90 -3.59
C SER A 174 7.17 -25.97 -4.58
N ASN A 175 8.29 -26.64 -4.30
CA ASN A 175 8.72 -27.85 -5.00
C ASN A 175 7.84 -29.04 -4.59
N SER A 176 6.52 -28.83 -4.58
CA SER A 176 5.50 -29.87 -4.42
C SER A 176 5.42 -30.79 -5.65
N SER A 177 6.35 -30.68 -6.60
CA SER A 177 6.54 -31.62 -7.69
C SER A 177 7.31 -32.89 -7.29
N SER A 178 7.65 -33.07 -6.00
CA SER A 178 8.39 -34.26 -5.52
C SER A 178 7.74 -35.07 -4.40
N LEU A 179 6.52 -34.74 -3.95
CA LEU A 179 5.70 -35.68 -3.15
C LEU A 179 4.56 -36.21 -4.03
N ASN A 180 4.91 -37.18 -4.85
CA ASN A 180 3.94 -38.04 -5.52
C ASN A 180 3.23 -38.91 -4.47
N SER A 181 1.89 -38.87 -4.52
CA SER A 181 0.99 -40.03 -4.37
C SER A 181 0.52 -40.55 -3.00
N ALA A 182 0.60 -39.82 -1.89
CA ALA A 182 0.04 -40.35 -0.61
C ALA A 182 -0.76 -39.38 0.28
N SER A 183 -0.93 -38.11 -0.08
CA SER A 183 -1.61 -37.16 0.81
C SER A 183 -2.41 -36.12 0.03
N ASN A 184 -3.68 -35.91 0.42
CA ASN A 184 -4.59 -34.85 -0.04
C ASN A 184 -4.07 -33.43 0.34
N ILE A 185 -2.86 -33.06 -0.07
CA ILE A 185 -2.28 -31.75 0.25
C ILE A 185 -2.76 -30.75 -0.80
N LYS A 186 -3.56 -29.76 -0.37
CA LYS A 186 -3.98 -28.64 -1.22
C LYS A 186 -2.76 -27.78 -1.57
N PRO A 187 -2.61 -27.30 -2.81
CA PRO A 187 -1.54 -26.37 -3.16
C PRO A 187 -1.70 -25.05 -2.40
N THR A 188 -0.63 -24.55 -1.78
CA THR A 188 -0.63 -23.34 -0.94
C THR A 188 0.16 -22.17 -1.55
N CYS A 189 -0.07 -20.94 -1.07
CA CYS A 189 0.57 -19.71 -1.55
C CYS A 189 0.62 -18.62 -0.44
N PHE A 190 1.29 -17.49 -0.69
CA PHE A 190 1.36 -16.31 0.17
C PHE A 190 1.82 -16.61 1.61
N LYS A 191 0.90 -16.60 2.59
CA LYS A 191 1.22 -16.77 4.01
C LYS A 191 1.81 -18.16 4.30
N ASP A 192 1.37 -19.17 3.56
CA ASP A 192 1.70 -20.59 3.79
C ASP A 192 2.92 -21.04 2.96
N LEU A 193 3.56 -20.11 2.26
CA LEU A 193 4.75 -20.38 1.45
C LEU A 193 5.99 -20.26 2.34
N PRO A 194 6.86 -21.27 2.47
CA PRO A 194 8.02 -21.17 3.35
C PRO A 194 8.95 -20.04 2.91
N THR A 195 9.34 -19.19 3.86
CA THR A 195 10.45 -18.25 3.69
C THR A 195 11.75 -19.03 3.69
N ARG A 196 12.58 -18.86 2.66
CA ARG A 196 13.92 -19.46 2.63
C ARG A 196 14.72 -18.89 3.80
N HIS A 197 15.48 -19.75 4.47
CA HIS A 197 16.44 -19.31 5.48
C HIS A 197 17.43 -18.35 4.81
N VAL A 198 17.32 -17.06 5.14
CA VAL A 198 18.24 -16.03 4.70
C VAL A 198 19.38 -15.95 5.70
N SER A 199 20.61 -15.79 5.21
CA SER A 199 21.73 -15.55 6.12
C SER A 199 21.60 -14.18 6.77
N LEU A 200 22.10 -14.02 7.99
CA LEU A 200 22.02 -12.74 8.72
C LEU A 200 22.53 -11.53 7.90
N PRO A 201 23.66 -11.59 7.16
CA PRO A 201 24.11 -10.48 6.33
C PRO A 201 23.15 -10.13 5.18
N GLN A 202 22.51 -11.14 4.59
CA GLN A 202 21.50 -10.92 3.54
C GLN A 202 20.24 -10.31 4.14
N ALA A 203 19.78 -10.80 5.30
CA ALA A 203 18.64 -10.22 6.01
C ALA A 203 18.89 -8.75 6.35
N ILE A 204 20.06 -8.42 6.91
CA ILE A 204 20.44 -7.02 7.20
C ILE A 204 20.42 -6.17 5.93
N SER A 205 20.95 -6.68 4.83
CA SER A 205 20.99 -5.96 3.55
C SER A 205 19.58 -5.70 2.99
N ILE A 206 18.68 -6.69 3.06
CA ILE A 206 17.27 -6.56 2.64
C ILE A 206 16.54 -5.56 3.53
N ILE A 207 16.72 -5.65 4.84
CA ILE A 207 16.15 -4.70 5.82
C ILE A 207 16.65 -3.29 5.52
N ALA A 208 17.97 -3.10 5.43
CA ALA A 208 18.58 -1.79 5.20
C ALA A 208 18.08 -1.17 3.90
N PHE A 209 18.06 -1.94 2.81
CA PHE A 209 17.56 -1.46 1.52
C PHE A 209 16.06 -1.10 1.58
N ALA A 210 15.22 -1.97 2.15
CA ALA A 210 13.79 -1.74 2.28
C ALA A 210 13.47 -0.53 3.16
N GLN A 211 14.19 -0.35 4.27
CA GLN A 211 13.99 0.79 5.18
C GLN A 211 14.52 2.08 4.57
N LEU A 212 15.71 2.06 3.97
CA LEU A 212 16.32 3.26 3.42
C LEU A 212 15.50 3.80 2.23
N PHE A 213 15.21 2.95 1.26
CA PHE A 213 14.54 3.37 0.01
C PHE A 213 13.02 3.31 0.07
N GLY A 214 12.45 2.49 0.95
CA GLY A 214 10.99 2.41 1.15
C GLY A 214 10.45 3.36 2.22
N PHE A 215 11.27 3.74 3.21
CA PHE A 215 10.78 4.50 4.34
C PHE A 215 11.57 5.78 4.62
N LEU A 216 12.84 5.69 5.00
CA LEU A 216 13.61 6.84 5.52
C LEU A 216 13.83 7.92 4.48
N ILE A 217 14.35 7.59 3.29
CA ILE A 217 14.56 8.56 2.22
C ILE A 217 13.22 9.16 1.77
N PRO A 218 12.18 8.37 1.41
CA PRO A 218 10.88 8.92 1.04
C PRO A 218 10.26 9.82 2.12
N LEU A 219 10.33 9.43 3.39
CA LEU A 219 9.82 10.21 4.51
C LEU A 219 10.58 11.53 4.64
N ALA A 220 11.91 11.49 4.64
CA ALA A 220 12.75 12.69 4.71
C ALA A 220 12.46 13.63 3.54
N CYS A 221 12.37 13.10 2.31
CA CYS A 221 11.99 13.87 1.13
C CYS A 221 10.62 14.51 1.30
N ILE A 222 9.59 13.74 1.66
CA ILE A 222 8.22 14.24 1.81
C ILE A 222 8.14 15.32 2.90
N LEU A 223 8.78 15.12 4.05
CA LEU A 223 8.79 16.10 5.14
C LEU A 223 9.53 17.38 4.76
N TYR A 224 10.70 17.26 4.15
CA TYR A 224 11.48 18.40 3.65
C TYR A 224 10.72 19.17 2.56
N ILE A 225 10.09 18.45 1.64
CA ILE A 225 9.25 19.04 0.61
C ILE A 225 8.07 19.76 1.26
N ASN A 226 7.38 19.15 2.22
CA ASN A 226 6.25 19.78 2.93
C ASN A 226 6.66 21.05 3.68
N SER A 227 7.76 21.02 4.42
CA SER A 227 8.23 22.19 5.19
C SER A 227 8.67 23.33 4.28
N THR A 228 9.43 23.02 3.22
CA THR A 228 9.85 24.00 2.21
C THR A 228 8.64 24.57 1.47
N CYS A 229 7.70 23.70 1.11
CA CYS A 229 6.46 24.09 0.47
C CYS A 229 5.56 24.94 1.34
N GLN A 230 5.68 24.93 2.68
CA GLN A 230 4.87 25.75 3.59
C GLN A 230 5.58 27.06 4.01
N SER A 231 6.90 27.10 3.90
CA SER A 231 7.70 28.29 4.23
C SER A 231 7.35 29.45 3.28
N ASN A 232 7.04 30.63 3.84
CA ASN A 232 6.58 31.82 3.10
C ASN A 232 7.60 32.48 2.13
N LYS A 233 8.67 31.76 1.73
CA LYS A 233 9.75 32.22 0.84
C LYS A 233 9.36 32.22 -0.66
N TYR A 234 8.10 32.49 -1.00
CA TYR A 234 7.64 32.40 -2.39
C TYR A 234 7.76 33.75 -3.12
N HIS A 235 8.22 33.70 -4.38
CA HIS A 235 8.60 34.91 -5.13
C HIS A 235 7.60 35.40 -6.20
N VAL A 236 6.40 34.81 -6.38
CA VAL A 236 5.55 35.12 -7.56
C VAL A 236 4.04 35.19 -7.29
N LYS A 237 3.37 36.06 -8.08
CA LYS A 237 1.93 36.36 -8.26
C LYS A 237 0.99 35.15 -8.49
N GLN A 238 1.07 34.07 -7.71
CA GLN A 238 0.08 33.00 -7.78
C GLN A 238 -1.18 33.37 -6.99
N THR A 239 -2.34 32.98 -7.51
CA THR A 239 -3.60 33.15 -6.77
C THR A 239 -3.56 32.33 -5.48
N ASN A 240 -4.09 32.86 -4.38
CA ASN A 240 -4.17 32.16 -3.10
C ASN A 240 -4.85 30.77 -3.22
N SER A 241 -5.74 30.60 -4.21
CA SER A 241 -6.44 29.34 -4.48
C SER A 241 -5.53 28.27 -5.06
N GLU A 242 -4.64 28.60 -6.00
CA GLU A 242 -3.67 27.68 -6.61
C GLU A 242 -2.61 27.23 -5.60
N LYS A 243 -2.09 28.16 -4.80
CA LYS A 243 -1.17 27.85 -3.68
C LYS A 243 -1.81 26.87 -2.71
N ARG A 244 -3.01 27.18 -2.20
CA ARG A 244 -3.73 26.32 -1.25
C ARG A 244 -4.01 24.93 -1.82
N ARG A 245 -4.29 24.85 -3.12
CA ARG A 245 -4.48 23.57 -3.83
C ARG A 245 -3.21 22.73 -3.89
N ALA A 246 -2.06 23.33 -4.24
CA ALA A 246 -0.78 22.65 -4.25
C ALA A 246 -0.38 22.17 -2.85
N LEU A 247 -0.56 23.00 -1.81
CA LEU A 247 -0.27 22.61 -0.42
C LEU A 247 -1.13 21.44 0.06
N ARG A 248 -2.44 21.49 -0.17
CA ARG A 248 -3.33 20.37 0.18
C ARG A 248 -2.89 19.07 -0.48
N MET A 249 -2.39 19.14 -1.70
CA MET A 249 -1.91 17.98 -2.42
C MET A 249 -0.61 17.41 -1.84
N VAL A 250 0.38 18.25 -1.55
CA VAL A 250 1.65 17.82 -0.92
C VAL A 250 1.40 17.24 0.49
N LEU A 251 0.47 17.86 1.25
CA LEU A 251 0.00 17.33 2.53
C LEU A 251 -0.72 15.98 2.36
N SER A 252 -1.58 15.84 1.35
CA SER A 252 -2.26 14.57 1.06
C SER A 252 -1.27 13.45 0.74
N CYS A 253 -0.22 13.72 -0.05
CA CYS A 253 0.85 12.74 -0.31
C CYS A 253 1.54 12.30 1.00
N CYS A 254 1.79 13.24 1.92
CA CYS A 254 2.36 12.93 3.23
C CYS A 254 1.42 12.07 4.07
N SER A 255 0.15 12.45 4.18
CA SER A 255 -0.85 11.69 4.91
C SER A 255 -1.02 10.27 4.34
N LEU A 256 -1.04 10.11 3.00
CA LEU A 256 -1.11 8.80 2.35
C LEU A 256 0.11 7.94 2.68
N PHE A 257 1.32 8.52 2.64
CA PHE A 257 2.54 7.81 2.96
C PHE A 257 2.55 7.33 4.41
N LEU A 258 2.22 8.22 5.35
CA LEU A 258 2.20 7.91 6.79
C LEU A 258 1.10 6.92 7.15
N LEU A 259 -0.07 6.99 6.49
CA LEU A 259 -1.19 6.09 6.77
C LEU A 259 -0.99 4.71 6.14
N CYS A 260 -0.54 4.65 4.88
CA CYS A 260 -0.52 3.39 4.13
C CYS A 260 0.82 2.66 4.25
N PHE A 261 1.96 3.36 4.24
CA PHE A 261 3.27 2.73 4.07
C PHE A 261 4.10 2.71 5.36
N ALA A 262 4.04 3.75 6.19
CA ALA A 262 4.78 3.79 7.45
C ALA A 262 4.48 2.61 8.39
N PRO A 263 3.21 2.19 8.60
CA PRO A 263 2.91 1.06 9.49
C PRO A 263 3.55 -0.24 9.02
N TYR A 264 3.58 -0.47 7.70
CA TYR A 264 4.23 -1.63 7.11
C TYR A 264 5.75 -1.58 7.33
N HIS A 265 6.41 -0.47 7.03
CA HIS A 265 7.86 -0.38 7.15
C HIS A 265 8.34 -0.47 8.60
N LEU A 266 7.65 0.18 9.54
CA LEU A 266 7.95 0.07 10.97
C LEU A 266 7.82 -1.38 11.44
N ASN A 267 6.74 -2.07 11.06
CA ASN A 267 6.56 -3.47 11.47
C ASN A 267 7.46 -4.43 10.69
N PHE A 268 7.82 -4.15 9.45
CA PHE A 268 8.71 -4.99 8.64
C PHE A 268 10.10 -5.12 9.26
N LEU A 269 10.63 -4.03 9.85
CA LEU A 269 11.88 -4.07 10.61
C LEU A 269 11.78 -5.06 11.77
N LEU A 270 10.76 -4.90 12.61
CA LEU A 270 10.53 -5.76 13.78
C LEU A 270 10.27 -7.22 13.37
N TYR A 271 9.48 -7.42 12.32
CA TYR A 271 9.15 -8.73 11.77
C TYR A 271 10.41 -9.47 11.34
N MET A 272 11.32 -8.80 10.63
CA MET A 272 12.57 -9.42 10.23
C MET A 272 13.50 -9.70 11.41
N MET A 273 13.51 -8.85 12.45
CA MET A 273 14.27 -9.13 13.68
C MET A 273 13.74 -10.36 14.44
N VAL A 274 12.41 -10.53 14.48
CA VAL A 274 11.76 -11.72 15.02
C VAL A 274 12.08 -12.97 14.20
N GLN A 275 12.12 -12.86 12.86
CA GLN A 275 12.48 -13.98 11.96
C GLN A 275 13.97 -14.35 12.00
N GLN A 276 14.82 -13.55 12.65
CA GLN A 276 16.24 -13.84 12.85
C GLN A 276 16.55 -14.18 14.32
N ASP A 277 15.53 -14.42 15.14
CA ASP A 277 15.62 -14.72 16.58
C ASP A 277 16.39 -13.66 17.40
N ILE A 278 16.52 -12.43 16.88
CA ILE A 278 17.11 -11.30 17.59
C ILE A 278 16.16 -10.78 18.66
N VAL A 279 14.85 -10.80 18.37
CA VAL A 279 13.78 -10.45 19.32
C VAL A 279 13.01 -11.71 19.66
N SER A 280 13.26 -12.24 20.87
CA SER A 280 12.69 -13.50 21.36
C SER A 280 11.54 -13.32 22.36
N HIS A 281 11.27 -12.07 22.80
CA HIS A 281 10.21 -11.82 23.77
C HIS A 281 8.82 -12.19 23.21
N CYS A 282 8.14 -13.13 23.89
CA CYS A 282 6.92 -13.77 23.40
C CYS A 282 5.83 -12.77 22.99
N ALA A 283 5.48 -11.83 23.88
CA ALA A 283 4.41 -10.86 23.59
C ALA A 283 4.73 -9.98 22.37
N THR A 284 6.01 -9.63 22.19
CA THR A 284 6.47 -8.82 21.07
C THR A 284 6.40 -9.61 19.76
N ARG A 285 6.84 -10.87 19.79
CA ARG A 285 6.75 -11.79 18.65
C ARG A 285 5.31 -11.94 18.17
N VAL A 286 4.38 -12.23 19.08
CA VAL A 286 2.95 -12.37 18.76
C VAL A 286 2.40 -11.07 18.19
N ALA A 287 2.64 -9.92 18.84
CA ALA A 287 2.15 -8.63 18.38
C ALA A 287 2.65 -8.27 16.97
N VAL A 288 3.94 -8.46 16.70
CA VAL A 288 4.57 -8.16 15.40
C VAL A 288 4.03 -9.07 14.30
N GLN A 289 3.85 -10.36 14.59
CA GLN A 289 3.30 -11.34 13.65
C GLN A 289 1.83 -11.07 13.34
N GLN A 290 1.02 -10.73 14.34
CA GLN A 290 -0.41 -10.39 14.16
C GLN A 290 -0.61 -9.04 13.46
N PHE A 291 0.26 -8.06 13.73
CA PHE A 291 0.17 -6.74 13.11
C PHE A 291 0.69 -6.72 11.66
N HIS A 292 1.56 -7.66 11.27
CA HIS A 292 2.12 -7.72 9.91
C HIS A 292 1.03 -7.79 8.82
N PRO A 293 0.04 -8.70 8.92
CA PRO A 293 -1.10 -8.72 8.00
C PRO A 293 -1.90 -7.41 7.92
N VAL A 294 -2.16 -6.79 9.07
CA VAL A 294 -2.89 -5.52 9.17
C VAL A 294 -2.12 -4.42 8.44
N SER A 295 -0.81 -4.33 8.69
CA SER A 295 0.05 -3.35 8.03
C SER A 295 0.14 -3.54 6.50
N LEU A 296 0.11 -4.80 6.03
CA LEU A 296 0.02 -5.11 4.60
C LEU A 296 -1.32 -4.67 3.98
N CYS A 297 -2.43 -4.84 4.71
CA CYS A 297 -3.74 -4.34 4.31
C CYS A 297 -3.74 -2.80 4.22
N LEU A 298 -3.21 -2.09 5.21
CA LEU A 298 -3.03 -0.63 5.17
C LEU A 298 -2.22 -0.19 3.94
N ALA A 299 -1.15 -0.91 3.61
CA ALA A 299 -0.37 -0.64 2.40
C ALA A 299 -1.14 -0.89 1.10
N SER A 300 -2.12 -1.81 1.07
CA SER A 300 -3.00 -2.02 -0.11
C SER A 300 -4.09 -0.96 -0.21
N MET A 301 -4.43 -0.29 0.90
CA MET A 301 -5.44 0.77 0.92
C MET A 301 -5.02 2.00 0.09
N SER A 302 -3.72 2.17 -0.17
CA SER A 302 -3.18 3.21 -1.05
C SER A 302 -3.89 3.24 -2.40
N CYS A 303 -4.21 2.07 -2.97
CA CYS A 303 -4.88 1.95 -4.25
C CYS A 303 -6.26 2.64 -4.27
N CYS A 304 -6.96 2.72 -3.14
CA CYS A 304 -8.25 3.39 -3.05
C CYS A 304 -8.13 4.86 -2.62
N LEU A 305 -7.02 5.25 -1.99
CA LEU A 305 -6.83 6.60 -1.45
C LEU A 305 -6.02 7.52 -2.38
N ASN A 306 -5.19 6.99 -3.28
CA ASN A 306 -4.50 7.75 -4.33
C ASN A 306 -5.45 8.61 -5.19
N PRO A 307 -6.70 8.19 -5.48
CA PRO A 307 -7.72 9.03 -6.10
C PRO A 307 -8.01 10.39 -5.44
N LEU A 308 -7.74 10.53 -4.14
CA LEU A 308 -7.83 11.83 -3.46
C LEU A 308 -6.81 12.84 -4.01
N LEU A 309 -5.64 12.38 -4.45
CA LEU A 309 -4.66 13.23 -5.13
C LEU A 309 -5.25 13.78 -6.43
N TYR A 310 -5.92 12.94 -7.22
CA TYR A 310 -6.54 13.33 -8.49
C TYR A 310 -7.65 14.39 -8.30
N TYR A 311 -8.43 14.26 -7.22
CA TYR A 311 -9.43 15.24 -6.80
C TYR A 311 -8.82 16.62 -6.54
N PHE A 312 -7.71 16.69 -5.81
CA PHE A 312 -7.03 17.95 -5.57
C PHE A 312 -6.30 18.49 -6.80
N LEU A 313 -5.97 17.64 -7.77
CA LEU A 313 -5.19 17.99 -8.97
C LEU A 313 -5.99 18.52 -10.14
N THR A 314 -7.25 18.12 -10.28
CA THR A 314 -7.96 18.34 -11.56
C THR A 314 -9.41 18.74 -11.32
N ALA A 315 -9.81 19.90 -11.85
CA ALA A 315 -11.20 20.35 -11.74
C ALA A 315 -12.15 19.42 -12.52
N GLU A 316 -11.65 18.84 -13.61
CA GLU A 316 -12.36 17.86 -14.44
C GLU A 316 -12.66 16.57 -13.66
N PHE A 317 -11.74 16.04 -12.86
CA PHE A 317 -12.02 14.87 -12.02
C PHE A 317 -13.06 15.18 -10.94
N ARG A 318 -13.04 16.39 -10.36
CA ARG A 318 -14.08 16.83 -9.42
C ARG A 318 -15.47 16.80 -10.06
N MET A 319 -15.59 17.30 -11.29
CA MET A 319 -16.86 17.29 -12.04
C MET A 319 -17.33 15.86 -12.34
N HIS A 320 -16.44 14.97 -12.81
CA HIS A 320 -16.82 13.59 -13.12
C HIS A 320 -17.18 12.76 -11.89
N LEU A 321 -16.46 12.95 -10.77
CA LEU A 321 -16.78 12.28 -9.51
C LEU A 321 -18.12 12.80 -8.96
N SER A 322 -18.32 14.12 -8.94
CA SER A 322 -19.56 14.75 -8.50
C SER A 322 -20.77 14.33 -9.34
N ARG A 323 -20.61 14.19 -10.66
CA ARG A 323 -21.68 13.72 -11.56
C ARG A 323 -22.04 12.25 -11.32
N ARG A 324 -21.06 11.41 -10.95
CA ARG A 324 -21.33 10.01 -10.60
C ARG A 324 -21.96 9.88 -9.22
N THR A 325 -21.52 10.65 -8.23
CA THR A 325 -22.15 10.66 -6.91
C THR A 325 -23.57 11.21 -6.99
N SER A 326 -23.81 12.28 -7.79
CA SER A 326 -25.16 12.81 -7.99
C SER A 326 -26.04 11.83 -8.77
N SER A 327 -25.51 11.15 -9.80
CA SER A 327 -26.23 10.08 -10.52
C SER A 327 -26.61 8.91 -9.60
N PHE A 328 -25.79 8.58 -8.60
CA PHE A 328 -26.06 7.52 -7.64
C PHE A 328 -27.06 7.96 -6.55
N SER A 329 -27.04 9.23 -6.15
CA SER A 329 -28.06 9.83 -5.27
C SER A 329 -29.40 10.06 -5.99
N SER A 330 -29.39 10.21 -7.32
CA SER A 330 -30.60 10.37 -8.15
C SER A 330 -31.35 9.05 -8.36
N SER A 331 -30.71 7.90 -8.18
CA SER A 331 -31.34 6.58 -8.25
C SER A 331 -32.08 6.16 -6.98
N SER A 332 -32.08 7.00 -5.93
CA SER A 332 -32.77 6.74 -4.64
C SER A 332 -33.94 7.68 -4.33
N LEU A 333 -34.40 8.50 -5.28
CA LEU A 333 -35.70 9.19 -5.17
C LEU A 333 -36.54 8.93 -6.43
N PRO A 334 -37.66 8.20 -6.34
CA PRO A 334 -38.67 8.23 -7.38
C PRO A 334 -39.30 9.62 -7.39
N HIS A 335 -39.08 10.36 -8.46
CA HIS A 335 -39.88 11.52 -8.84
C HIS A 335 -41.33 11.05 -9.05
N ARG A 336 -42.20 11.27 -8.05
CA ARG A 336 -43.66 11.24 -8.23
C ARG A 336 -44.27 12.45 -7.53
N LEU A 337 -44.46 13.50 -8.32
CA LEU A 337 -45.73 14.24 -8.43
C LEU A 337 -45.59 15.22 -9.60
N MET A 338 -46.16 14.81 -10.75
CA MET A 338 -46.45 15.66 -11.89
C MET A 338 -47.70 16.49 -11.59
N SER A 339 -47.61 17.77 -11.96
CA SER A 339 -48.60 18.64 -12.61
C SER A 339 -50.07 18.60 -12.22
N MET A 340 -50.58 19.78 -11.86
CA MET A 340 -51.82 20.44 -12.30
C MET A 340 -51.66 21.89 -11.80
N GLU A 341 -51.75 22.99 -12.56
CA GLU A 341 -52.53 23.32 -13.75
C GLU A 341 -51.77 24.26 -14.70
N SER A 342 -52.16 24.19 -15.97
CA SER A 342 -51.75 25.02 -17.09
C SER A 342 -52.63 26.26 -17.26
N SER A 343 -51.98 27.41 -17.43
CA SER A 343 -52.15 28.40 -18.52
C SER A 343 -53.49 29.11 -18.82
N CYS A 344 -53.31 30.37 -19.26
CA CYS A 344 -54.18 31.26 -20.05
C CYS A 344 -55.02 32.26 -19.23
N SER A 345 -55.10 33.57 -19.52
CA SER A 345 -54.92 34.32 -20.77
C SER A 345 -54.63 35.79 -20.45
N ASP A 346 -53.79 36.43 -21.27
CA ASP A 346 -53.75 37.88 -21.45
C ASP A 346 -55.11 38.44 -21.86
N ARG A 347 -55.44 39.66 -21.42
CA ARG A 347 -56.25 40.65 -22.14
C ARG A 347 -56.01 42.06 -21.60
N GLU A 348 -55.50 42.89 -22.51
CA GLU A 348 -55.52 44.37 -22.62
C GLU A 348 -54.73 45.23 -21.63
#